data_AF-A0A6I4MGP5-F1
#
_entry.id   AF-A0A6I4MGP5-F1
#
_cell.length_a   1.000
_cell.length_b   1.000
_cell.length_c   1.000
_cell.angle_alpha   90.00
_cell.angle_beta   90.00
_cell.angle_gamma   90.00
#
_symmetry.space_group_name_H-M   'P 1'
#
loop_
_entity.id
_entity.type
_entity.pdbx_description
1 polymer ?
#
loop_
_entity_poly.entity_id
_entity_poly.type
_entity_poly.pdbx_seq_one_letter_code
_entity_poly.pdbx_strand_id
1 'polypeptide(L)'
;MGAAHRAPARGRTGDGADRRLLRALEGLYVIPSGHHRPDTGRADAARMLACDDRTLTALARHGLPSTGERGRERFDSRDLFNLALYSGTGRTPVEREVASLLRWTRSSCEDLIAPRVSRFELRVACGDPDGCRPGARNALARPRTGAYGGTVRHVRAHPGRGGRRVAAAPDAAATTARSSGPAMAISAVLRTVGDCPVLRAPALRAIVREFTGAEPRYLRLPVELRDDPDLVPRGFAGCGAASRYIERLCREEGVPATTRIGWVVGLPEVVHAWVEVVDDDGVTKVIDPVFTLLSELIPWSNPMLRDPSLAFRTNRLVPTGLHVGGDVASHTCGGAPGAPEGPHARARVTTRIVPLRPTA
;
A
#
# COMPACT_ATOMS: atom_id res chain seq x y z
N MET A 1 55.14 16.86 29.33
CA MET A 1 54.65 15.55 28.84
C MET A 1 53.14 15.65 28.63
N GLY A 2 52.70 16.01 27.42
CA GLY A 2 51.27 16.09 27.07
C GLY A 2 50.96 15.04 26.01
N ALA A 3 50.21 14.00 26.37
CA ALA A 3 49.79 12.97 25.44
C ALA A 3 48.59 13.49 24.62
N ALA A 4 48.82 13.75 23.34
CA ALA A 4 47.77 14.13 22.40
C ALA A 4 46.85 12.92 22.12
N HIS A 5 45.60 13.03 22.54
CA HIS A 5 44.53 12.12 22.11
C HIS A 5 44.29 12.28 20.60
N ARG A 6 44.84 11.36 19.80
CA ARG A 6 44.44 11.21 18.39
C ARG A 6 43.01 10.67 18.34
N ALA A 7 42.10 11.46 17.76
CA ALA A 7 40.77 11.00 17.40
C ALA A 7 40.85 9.78 16.47
N PRO A 8 40.03 8.74 16.67
CA PRO A 8 40.03 7.57 15.80
C PRO A 8 39.66 7.96 14.38
N ALA A 9 40.50 7.56 13.42
CA ALA A 9 40.24 7.72 12.00
C ALA A 9 38.89 7.06 11.66
N ARG A 10 37.99 7.83 11.02
CA ARG A 10 36.72 7.35 10.47
C ARG A 10 36.99 6.39 9.30
N GLY A 11 37.35 5.15 9.63
CA GLY A 11 37.65 4.09 8.66
C GLY A 11 36.41 3.30 8.24
N ARG A 12 36.22 3.18 6.92
CA ARG A 12 35.59 2.04 6.19
C ARG A 12 34.17 1.59 6.57
N THR A 13 33.24 2.51 6.82
CA THR A 13 31.79 2.16 6.87
C THR A 13 31.13 2.04 5.49
N GLY A 14 31.84 2.32 4.39
CA GLY A 14 31.32 2.25 3.01
C GLY A 14 31.19 0.84 2.44
N ASP A 15 32.28 0.04 2.47
CA ASP A 15 32.38 -1.25 1.75
C ASP A 15 31.30 -2.26 2.17
N GLY A 16 30.91 -2.26 3.45
CA GLY A 16 29.88 -3.17 3.94
C GLY A 16 28.47 -2.88 3.43
N ALA A 17 28.13 -1.60 3.21
CA ALA A 17 26.80 -1.22 2.74
C ALA A 17 26.67 -1.34 1.22
N ASP A 18 27.74 -1.05 0.49
CA ASP A 18 27.80 -1.22 -0.96
C ASP A 18 27.53 -2.68 -1.35
N ARG A 19 28.16 -3.62 -0.63
CA ARG A 19 27.93 -5.06 -0.82
C ARG A 19 26.49 -5.48 -0.52
N ARG A 20 25.83 -4.85 0.45
CA ARG A 20 24.43 -5.16 0.79
C ARG A 20 23.47 -4.67 -0.29
N LEU A 21 23.69 -3.49 -0.85
CA LEU A 21 22.90 -2.98 -1.98
C LEU A 21 23.08 -3.87 -3.22
N LEU A 22 24.31 -4.27 -3.55
CA LEU A 22 24.57 -5.19 -4.66
C LEU A 22 23.89 -6.55 -4.46
N ARG A 23 23.96 -7.12 -3.24
CA ARG A 23 23.23 -8.35 -2.90
C ARG A 23 21.71 -8.18 -3.00
N ALA A 24 21.18 -7.05 -2.56
CA ALA A 24 19.74 -6.77 -2.66
C ALA A 24 19.28 -6.70 -4.12
N LEU A 25 20.13 -6.18 -5.02
CA LEU A 25 19.87 -6.11 -6.46
C LEU A 25 19.74 -7.51 -7.09
N GLU A 26 20.53 -8.51 -6.64
CA GLU A 26 20.46 -9.89 -7.17
C GLU A 26 19.08 -10.55 -6.96
N GLY A 27 18.37 -10.17 -5.89
CA GLY A 27 17.02 -10.66 -5.60
C GLY A 27 15.91 -9.66 -5.93
N LEU A 28 16.21 -8.61 -6.70
CA LEU A 28 15.24 -7.60 -7.09
C LEU A 28 14.42 -8.10 -8.29
N TYR A 29 13.10 -8.02 -8.19
CA TYR A 29 12.27 -8.03 -9.39
C TYR A 29 12.42 -6.68 -10.07
N VAL A 30 13.16 -6.67 -11.17
CA VAL A 30 13.30 -5.50 -12.03
C VAL A 30 11.98 -5.26 -12.77
N ILE A 31 11.45 -4.04 -12.68
CA ILE A 31 10.25 -3.67 -13.44
C ILE A 31 10.50 -3.87 -14.95
N PRO A 32 9.65 -4.66 -15.64
CA PRO A 32 9.81 -4.90 -17.07
C PRO A 32 9.86 -3.60 -17.88
N SER A 33 10.66 -3.56 -18.95
CA SER A 33 10.90 -2.35 -19.74
C SER A 33 9.63 -1.67 -20.28
N GLY A 34 8.59 -2.44 -20.61
CA GLY A 34 7.29 -1.89 -21.04
C GLY A 34 6.53 -1.11 -19.95
N HIS A 35 6.91 -1.29 -18.68
CA HIS A 35 6.34 -0.59 -17.53
C HIS A 35 7.34 0.32 -16.82
N HIS A 36 8.61 0.30 -17.24
CA HIS A 36 9.69 1.09 -16.65
C HIS A 36 9.46 2.58 -16.91
N ARG A 37 9.56 3.38 -15.85
CA ARG A 37 9.37 4.83 -15.91
C ARG A 37 10.63 5.52 -15.37
N PRO A 38 11.52 6.05 -16.23
CA PRO A 38 12.76 6.69 -15.79
C PRO A 38 12.51 8.09 -15.20
N ASP A 39 11.81 8.14 -14.07
CA ASP A 39 11.33 9.37 -13.45
C ASP A 39 12.32 9.99 -12.48
N THR A 40 13.28 9.23 -11.96
CA THR A 40 14.18 9.64 -10.88
C THR A 40 15.58 9.92 -11.38
N GLY A 41 16.10 11.13 -11.15
CA GLY A 41 17.46 11.49 -11.52
C GLY A 41 18.51 10.85 -10.62
N ARG A 42 19.74 10.74 -11.13
CA ARG A 42 20.89 10.13 -10.44
C ARG A 42 21.13 10.62 -9.00
N ALA A 43 21.09 11.94 -8.76
CA ALA A 43 21.28 12.50 -7.43
C ALA A 43 20.19 12.04 -6.44
N ASP A 44 18.94 11.94 -6.90
CA ASP A 44 17.81 11.47 -6.10
C ASP A 44 17.90 9.97 -5.85
N ALA A 45 18.31 9.19 -6.86
CA ALA A 45 18.57 7.77 -6.73
C ALA A 45 19.64 7.48 -5.65
N ALA A 46 20.76 8.21 -5.67
CA ALA A 46 21.81 8.09 -4.66
C ALA A 46 21.29 8.42 -3.24
N ARG A 47 20.44 9.46 -3.12
CA ARG A 47 19.79 9.81 -1.83
C ARG A 47 18.83 8.72 -1.36
N MET A 48 18.01 8.16 -2.25
CA MET A 48 17.06 7.08 -1.92
C MET A 48 17.77 5.81 -1.45
N LEU A 49 18.92 5.50 -2.06
CA LEU A 49 19.73 4.33 -1.71
C LEU A 49 20.76 4.60 -0.59
N ALA A 50 20.86 5.84 -0.11
CA ALA A 50 21.85 6.29 0.85
C ALA A 50 23.28 5.83 0.49
N CYS A 51 23.65 5.98 -0.78
CA CYS A 51 24.94 5.59 -1.33
C CYS A 51 25.63 6.76 -2.04
N ASP A 52 26.93 6.59 -2.34
CA ASP A 52 27.66 7.55 -3.15
C ASP A 52 27.52 7.26 -4.66
N ASP A 53 28.09 8.14 -5.49
CA ASP A 53 28.04 8.04 -6.94
C ASP A 53 28.78 6.80 -7.49
N ARG A 54 29.85 6.36 -6.81
CA ARG A 54 30.61 5.18 -7.19
C ARG A 54 29.76 3.93 -7.01
N THR A 55 29.07 3.80 -5.89
CA THR A 55 28.15 2.69 -5.62
C THR A 55 26.97 2.69 -6.57
N LEU A 56 26.37 3.86 -6.86
CA LEU A 56 25.29 3.94 -7.85
C LEU A 56 25.76 3.53 -9.25
N THR A 57 26.96 3.94 -9.66
CA THR A 57 27.58 3.47 -10.90
C THR A 57 27.76 1.95 -10.91
N ALA A 58 28.21 1.37 -9.79
CA ALA A 58 28.35 -0.07 -9.65
C ALA A 58 26.99 -0.77 -9.81
N LEU A 59 25.95 -0.30 -9.12
CA LEU A 59 24.60 -0.86 -9.24
C LEU A 59 24.08 -0.84 -10.68
N ALA A 60 24.25 0.28 -11.40
CA ALA A 60 23.87 0.38 -12.81
C ALA A 60 24.65 -0.62 -13.69
N ARG A 61 25.96 -0.77 -13.46
CA ARG A 61 26.78 -1.79 -14.16
C ARG A 61 26.37 -3.22 -13.84
N HIS A 62 25.86 -3.46 -12.64
CA HIS A 62 25.38 -4.76 -12.16
C HIS A 62 23.90 -5.02 -12.48
N GLY A 63 23.27 -4.18 -13.31
CA GLY A 63 21.96 -4.48 -13.88
C GLY A 63 20.79 -3.70 -13.29
N LEU A 64 21.01 -2.70 -12.42
CA LEU A 64 19.96 -1.75 -12.07
C LEU A 64 19.58 -0.94 -13.33
N PRO A 65 18.35 -1.05 -13.86
CA PRO A 65 18.00 -0.42 -15.12
C PRO A 65 18.07 1.09 -15.03
N SER A 66 18.65 1.68 -16.06
CA SER A 66 18.73 3.13 -16.18
C SER A 66 18.73 3.53 -17.65
N THR A 67 18.28 4.75 -17.92
CA THR A 67 18.23 5.33 -19.27
C THR A 67 18.94 6.67 -19.29
N GLY A 68 19.48 7.06 -20.45
CA GLY A 68 20.18 8.33 -20.64
C GLY A 68 21.69 8.20 -20.67
N GLU A 69 22.37 9.33 -20.83
CA GLU A 69 23.83 9.38 -20.90
C GLU A 69 24.48 9.10 -19.54
N ARG A 70 25.73 8.62 -19.58
CA ARG A 70 26.51 8.34 -18.37
C ARG A 70 26.65 9.59 -17.49
N GLY A 71 26.34 9.47 -16.20
CA GLY A 71 26.31 10.59 -15.25
C GLY A 71 25.03 11.43 -15.28
N ARG A 72 24.14 11.20 -16.24
CA ARG A 72 22.81 11.81 -16.36
C ARG A 72 21.71 10.75 -16.44
N GLU A 73 22.00 9.56 -15.92
CA GLU A 73 21.07 8.45 -15.97
C GLU A 73 19.82 8.75 -15.14
N ARG A 74 18.70 8.20 -15.60
CA ARG A 74 17.42 8.21 -14.90
C ARG A 74 16.99 6.79 -14.61
N PHE A 75 16.38 6.60 -13.45
CA PHE A 75 16.00 5.31 -12.88
C PHE A 75 14.49 5.30 -12.60
N ASP A 76 13.90 4.11 -12.47
CA ASP A 76 12.51 3.99 -12.01
C ASP A 76 12.46 4.09 -10.48
N SER A 77 11.67 5.03 -9.98
CA SER A 77 11.44 5.22 -8.54
C SER A 77 10.96 3.95 -7.82
N ARG A 78 10.31 3.01 -8.51
CA ARG A 78 9.84 1.73 -7.96
C ARG A 78 10.98 0.74 -7.76
N ASP A 79 11.84 0.59 -8.76
CA ASP A 79 13.05 -0.25 -8.63
C ASP A 79 13.93 0.27 -7.48
N LEU A 80 14.12 1.59 -7.42
CA LEU A 80 14.87 2.23 -6.34
C LEU A 80 14.23 2.03 -4.96
N PHE A 81 12.90 2.14 -4.86
CA PHE A 81 12.17 1.89 -3.61
C PHE A 81 12.35 0.44 -3.14
N ASN A 82 12.15 -0.52 -4.04
CA ASN A 82 12.24 -1.95 -3.74
C ASN A 82 13.68 -2.32 -3.35
N LEU A 83 14.67 -1.81 -4.08
CA LEU A 83 16.09 -2.01 -3.75
C LEU A 83 16.44 -1.40 -2.38
N ALA A 84 15.99 -0.18 -2.10
CA ALA A 84 16.23 0.48 -0.82
C ALA A 84 15.63 -0.32 0.34
N LEU A 85 14.38 -0.76 0.19
CA LEU A 85 13.62 -1.51 1.19
C LEU A 85 14.33 -2.81 1.61
N TYR A 86 14.91 -3.53 0.64
CA TYR A 86 15.61 -4.80 0.88
C TYR A 86 17.13 -4.66 1.04
N SER A 87 17.65 -3.43 1.06
CA SER A 87 19.08 -3.20 1.23
C SER A 87 19.61 -3.73 2.57
N GLY A 88 18.76 -3.82 3.59
CA GLY A 88 19.14 -4.26 4.93
C GLY A 88 20.23 -3.38 5.56
N THR A 89 20.42 -2.16 5.08
CA THR A 89 21.43 -1.25 5.61
C THR A 89 20.92 -0.51 6.84
N GLY A 90 19.60 -0.39 7.00
CA GLY A 90 18.96 0.47 7.99
C GLY A 90 19.21 1.97 7.78
N ARG A 91 19.83 2.36 6.66
CA ARG A 91 20.27 3.73 6.38
C ARG A 91 19.47 4.38 5.27
N THR A 92 18.78 3.61 4.44
CA THR A 92 17.97 4.21 3.37
C THR A 92 16.78 4.97 3.98
N PRO A 93 16.37 6.10 3.39
CA PRO A 93 15.14 6.77 3.79
C PRO A 93 13.93 5.84 3.75
N VAL A 94 13.87 4.93 2.76
CA VAL A 94 12.77 3.97 2.58
C VAL A 94 12.66 3.00 3.75
N GLU A 95 13.75 2.34 4.15
CA GLU A 95 13.74 1.42 5.32
C GLU A 95 13.25 2.14 6.59
N ARG A 96 13.77 3.35 6.85
CA ARG A 96 13.40 4.13 8.03
C ARG A 96 11.94 4.56 7.99
N GLU A 97 11.46 4.97 6.82
CA GLU A 97 10.07 5.38 6.63
C GLU A 97 9.12 4.19 6.85
N VAL A 98 9.37 3.04 6.20
CA VAL A 98 8.58 1.82 6.38
C VAL A 98 8.61 1.35 7.84
N ALA A 99 9.78 1.33 8.48
CA ALA A 99 9.90 0.97 9.89
C ALA A 99 9.14 1.93 10.83
N SER A 100 9.17 3.23 10.54
CA SER A 100 8.39 4.22 11.29
C SER A 100 6.90 4.01 11.08
N LEU A 101 6.45 3.89 9.83
CA LEU A 101 5.05 3.75 9.45
C LEU A 101 4.43 2.47 10.02
N LEU A 102 5.20 1.38 10.08
CA LEU A 102 4.75 0.08 10.59
C LEU A 102 5.15 -0.18 12.03
N ARG A 103 5.71 0.78 12.77
CA ARG A 103 6.13 0.58 14.18
C ARG A 103 5.04 0.03 15.10
N TRP A 104 3.77 0.23 14.75
CA TRP A 104 2.61 -0.26 15.48
C TRP A 104 2.45 -1.77 15.40
N THR A 105 3.07 -2.45 14.42
CA THR A 105 3.05 -3.93 14.33
C THR A 105 3.79 -4.59 15.49
N ARG A 106 4.53 -3.82 16.28
CA ARG A 106 5.21 -4.27 17.52
C ARG A 106 4.30 -4.30 18.74
N SER A 107 3.10 -3.72 18.64
CA SER A 107 2.13 -3.67 19.75
C SER A 107 1.62 -5.07 20.12
N SER A 108 1.05 -5.20 21.31
CA SER A 108 0.41 -6.44 21.77
C SER A 108 -0.81 -6.80 20.88
N CYS A 109 -1.28 -8.05 20.95
CA CYS A 109 -2.52 -8.46 20.28
C CYS A 109 -3.67 -7.54 20.64
N GLU A 110 -3.82 -7.31 21.94
CA GLU A 110 -4.89 -6.52 22.53
C GLU A 110 -4.91 -5.10 21.94
N ASP A 111 -3.76 -4.43 21.88
CA ASP A 111 -3.64 -3.09 21.28
C ASP A 111 -3.94 -3.08 19.77
N LEU A 112 -3.53 -4.14 19.07
CA LEU A 112 -3.74 -4.29 17.64
C LEU A 112 -5.21 -4.50 17.28
N ILE A 113 -6.00 -5.08 18.18
CA ILE A 113 -7.43 -5.35 17.97
C ILE A 113 -8.38 -4.40 18.70
N ALA A 114 -7.88 -3.67 19.71
CA ALA A 114 -8.68 -2.74 20.51
C ALA A 114 -9.41 -1.72 19.64
N PRO A 115 -10.62 -1.28 20.00
CA PRO A 115 -11.34 -0.28 19.22
C PRO A 115 -10.54 1.03 19.05
N ARG A 116 -10.58 1.62 17.85
CA ARG A 116 -9.94 2.90 17.56
C ARG A 116 -10.93 3.86 16.91
N VAL A 117 -10.90 5.12 17.33
CA VAL A 117 -11.69 6.19 16.71
C VAL A 117 -10.78 7.12 15.92
N SER A 118 -11.18 7.45 14.69
CA SER A 118 -10.40 8.32 13.79
C SER A 118 -11.30 9.29 13.03
N ARG A 119 -10.79 10.49 12.74
CA ARG A 119 -11.35 11.36 11.72
C ARG A 119 -10.79 10.96 10.37
N PHE A 120 -11.68 10.71 9.42
CA PHE A 120 -11.38 10.32 8.05
C PHE A 120 -11.75 11.43 7.09
N GLU A 121 -10.90 11.65 6.10
CA GLU A 121 -11.17 12.50 4.96
C GLU A 121 -10.53 11.91 3.71
N LEU A 122 -11.32 11.81 2.64
CA LEU A 122 -10.87 11.44 1.31
C LEU A 122 -11.26 12.55 0.35
N ARG A 123 -10.32 13.02 -0.46
CA ARG A 123 -10.54 14.06 -1.45
C ARG A 123 -10.06 13.60 -2.81
N VAL A 124 -10.79 14.01 -3.84
CA VAL A 124 -10.35 13.97 -5.23
C VAL A 124 -10.54 15.35 -5.82
N ALA A 125 -9.56 15.81 -6.58
CA ALA A 125 -9.62 17.06 -7.33
C ALA A 125 -8.98 16.87 -8.71
N CYS A 126 -9.49 17.63 -9.69
CA CYS A 126 -8.84 17.75 -10.99
C CYS A 126 -7.41 18.28 -10.82
N GLY A 127 -6.43 17.62 -11.43
CA GLY A 127 -5.05 18.10 -11.49
C GLY A 127 -4.70 18.87 -12.75
N ASP A 128 -5.67 19.12 -13.64
CA ASP A 128 -5.48 19.97 -14.81
C ASP A 128 -5.16 21.41 -14.35
N PRO A 129 -4.00 21.98 -14.75
CA PRO A 129 -3.63 23.35 -14.41
C PRO A 129 -4.57 24.39 -15.02
N ASP A 130 -5.19 24.08 -16.16
CA ASP A 130 -6.06 25.01 -16.91
C ASP A 130 -7.52 24.97 -16.42
N GLY A 131 -7.78 24.18 -15.39
CA GLY A 131 -9.09 24.00 -14.79
C GLY A 131 -9.84 22.77 -15.31
N CYS A 132 -10.94 22.45 -14.64
CA CYS A 132 -11.71 21.25 -14.95
C CYS A 132 -12.80 21.53 -15.98
N ARG A 133 -12.89 20.69 -17.01
CA ARG A 133 -13.90 20.84 -18.07
C ARG A 133 -15.33 20.64 -17.53
N PRO A 134 -16.33 21.36 -18.09
CA PRO A 134 -17.74 21.14 -17.76
C PRO A 134 -18.16 19.69 -17.94
N GLY A 135 -19.04 19.18 -17.07
CA GLY A 135 -19.49 17.78 -17.12
C GLY A 135 -18.59 16.80 -16.38
N ALA A 136 -17.58 17.28 -15.64
CA ALA A 136 -16.72 16.45 -14.83
C ALA A 136 -17.48 15.65 -13.76
N ARG A 137 -17.03 14.42 -13.52
CA ARG A 137 -17.63 13.48 -12.57
C ARG A 137 -16.58 12.97 -11.58
N ASN A 138 -16.98 12.90 -10.33
CA ASN A 138 -16.18 12.36 -9.24
C ASN A 138 -16.90 11.16 -8.61
N ALA A 139 -16.13 10.15 -8.22
CA ALA A 139 -16.58 9.08 -7.36
C ALA A 139 -15.58 8.87 -6.24
N LEU A 140 -16.07 8.70 -5.01
CA LEU A 140 -15.27 8.46 -3.82
C LEU A 140 -15.85 7.26 -3.06
N ALA A 141 -15.01 6.28 -2.73
CA ALA A 141 -15.41 5.11 -1.95
C ALA A 141 -15.84 5.52 -0.54
N ARG A 142 -16.87 4.83 -0.04
CA ARG A 142 -17.36 5.02 1.32
C ARG A 142 -16.68 4.01 2.26
N PRO A 143 -16.26 4.45 3.47
CA PRO A 143 -15.80 3.52 4.49
C PRO A 143 -16.97 2.63 4.96
N ARG A 144 -16.70 1.35 5.21
CA ARG A 144 -17.67 0.30 5.58
C ARG A 144 -17.28 -0.41 6.88
N THR A 145 -16.89 0.34 7.91
CA THR A 145 -16.39 -0.26 9.17
C THR A 145 -17.44 -1.11 9.90
N GLY A 146 -18.74 -0.88 9.65
CA GLY A 146 -19.84 -1.65 10.26
C GLY A 146 -19.81 -3.14 9.95
N ALA A 147 -19.32 -3.54 8.77
CA ALA A 147 -19.14 -4.96 8.44
C ALA A 147 -18.15 -5.66 9.38
N TYR A 148 -17.28 -4.88 10.03
CA TYR A 148 -16.19 -5.34 10.88
C TYR A 148 -16.42 -4.98 12.36
N GLY A 149 -17.68 -4.84 12.79
CA GLY A 149 -18.02 -4.46 14.18
C GLY A 149 -17.66 -3.01 14.56
N GLY A 150 -17.26 -2.21 13.58
CA GLY A 150 -17.01 -0.79 13.70
C GLY A 150 -18.26 0.07 13.51
N THR A 151 -18.09 1.38 13.44
CA THR A 151 -19.17 2.31 13.04
C THR A 151 -18.63 3.45 12.17
N VAL A 152 -19.51 4.01 11.33
CA VAL A 152 -19.24 5.22 10.54
C VAL A 152 -20.28 6.25 10.96
N ARG A 153 -19.83 7.41 11.46
CA ARG A 153 -20.67 8.52 11.90
C ARG A 153 -20.34 9.80 11.15
N HIS A 154 -21.30 10.73 11.13
CA HIS A 154 -21.13 12.07 10.56
C HIS A 154 -20.61 12.08 9.11
N VAL A 155 -21.09 11.15 8.27
CA VAL A 155 -20.69 11.09 6.86
C VAL A 155 -21.17 12.34 6.13
N ARG A 156 -20.23 13.11 5.59
CA ARG A 156 -20.53 14.31 4.80
C ARG A 156 -19.79 14.24 3.48
N ALA A 157 -20.52 14.38 2.38
CA ALA A 157 -19.95 14.52 1.04
C ALA A 157 -19.96 16.00 0.62
N HIS A 158 -18.82 16.62 0.44
CA HIS A 158 -18.70 18.02 0.07
C HIS A 158 -18.27 18.12 -1.39
N PRO A 159 -19.19 18.45 -2.33
CA PRO A 159 -18.74 18.84 -3.67
C PRO A 159 -17.86 20.08 -3.54
N GLY A 160 -16.83 20.17 -4.38
CA GLY A 160 -16.04 21.40 -4.51
C GLY A 160 -16.88 22.57 -5.03
N ARG A 161 -16.30 23.77 -5.05
CA ARG A 161 -16.96 24.98 -5.59
C ARG A 161 -17.50 24.70 -6.99
N GLY A 162 -18.79 24.95 -7.21
CA GLY A 162 -19.48 24.69 -8.48
C GLY A 162 -19.95 23.25 -8.72
N GLY A 163 -19.68 22.32 -7.79
CA GLY A 163 -20.14 20.93 -7.90
C GLY A 163 -21.55 20.72 -7.33
N ARG A 164 -22.32 19.83 -7.96
CA ARG A 164 -23.64 19.40 -7.48
C ARG A 164 -23.57 17.93 -7.06
N ARG A 165 -24.14 17.61 -5.88
CA ARG A 165 -24.32 16.22 -5.46
C ARG A 165 -25.23 15.51 -6.45
N VAL A 166 -24.83 14.33 -6.90
CA VAL A 166 -25.70 13.43 -7.66
C VAL A 166 -26.43 12.59 -6.62
N ALA A 167 -27.77 12.56 -6.67
CA ALA A 167 -28.55 11.72 -5.78
C ALA A 167 -28.02 10.28 -5.90
N ALA A 168 -27.81 9.63 -4.75
CA ALA A 168 -27.53 8.20 -4.78
C ALA A 168 -28.74 7.51 -5.41
N ALA A 169 -28.51 6.46 -6.19
CA ALA A 169 -29.60 5.54 -6.50
C ALA A 169 -30.26 5.11 -5.17
N PRO A 170 -31.59 4.96 -5.12
CA PRO A 170 -32.34 4.72 -3.88
C PRO A 170 -31.91 3.49 -3.07
N ASP A 171 -31.06 2.62 -3.63
CA ASP A 171 -30.40 1.54 -2.89
C ASP A 171 -29.31 2.08 -1.95
N ALA A 172 -29.68 2.17 -0.68
CA ALA A 172 -28.94 2.73 0.45
C ALA A 172 -27.59 2.06 0.79
N ALA A 173 -27.09 1.15 -0.04
CA ALA A 173 -25.80 0.45 0.13
C ALA A 173 -24.72 0.91 -0.86
N ALA A 174 -24.92 2.04 -1.55
CA ALA A 174 -23.97 2.52 -2.55
C ALA A 174 -22.52 2.59 -1.99
N THR A 175 -21.64 1.78 -2.57
CA THR A 175 -20.22 1.66 -2.18
C THR A 175 -19.41 2.94 -2.44
N THR A 176 -19.95 3.84 -3.27
CA THR A 176 -19.33 5.11 -3.67
C THR A 176 -20.30 6.27 -3.50
N ALA A 177 -19.80 7.44 -3.08
CA ALA A 177 -20.50 8.71 -3.24
C ALA A 177 -20.08 9.37 -4.55
N ARG A 178 -21.00 10.06 -5.22
CA ARG A 178 -20.76 10.68 -6.53
C ARG A 178 -21.13 12.16 -6.54
N SER A 179 -20.38 12.97 -7.29
CA SER A 179 -20.71 14.37 -7.54
C SER A 179 -20.25 14.81 -8.93
N SER A 180 -20.90 15.85 -9.44
CA SER A 180 -20.39 16.62 -10.58
C SER A 180 -19.42 17.71 -10.10
N GLY A 181 -18.51 18.14 -10.97
CA GLY A 181 -17.63 19.29 -10.74
C GLY A 181 -16.14 18.94 -10.60
N PRO A 182 -15.29 19.93 -10.28
CA PRO A 182 -13.84 19.79 -10.31
C PRO A 182 -13.24 19.01 -9.15
N ALA A 183 -13.99 18.86 -8.05
CA ALA A 183 -13.51 18.22 -6.85
C ALA A 183 -14.66 17.66 -6.01
N MET A 184 -14.33 16.70 -5.16
CA MET A 184 -15.21 16.12 -4.15
C MET A 184 -14.40 15.74 -2.91
N ALA A 185 -15.03 15.84 -1.74
CA ALA A 185 -14.51 15.28 -0.51
C ALA A 185 -15.58 14.44 0.21
N ILE A 186 -15.16 13.37 0.89
CA ILE A 186 -15.94 12.68 1.92
C ILE A 186 -15.21 12.85 3.24
N SER A 187 -15.93 13.24 4.29
CA SER A 187 -15.44 13.22 5.66
C SER A 187 -16.35 12.37 6.55
N ALA A 188 -15.75 11.71 7.55
CA ALA A 188 -16.46 10.87 8.51
C ALA A 188 -15.69 10.74 9.83
N VAL A 189 -16.39 10.31 10.88
CA VAL A 189 -15.78 9.78 12.09
C VAL A 189 -15.94 8.27 12.06
N LEU A 190 -14.82 7.55 12.14
CA LEU A 190 -14.77 6.10 12.05
C LEU A 190 -14.47 5.52 13.42
N ARG A 191 -15.18 4.47 13.80
CA ARG A 191 -14.72 3.50 14.78
C ARG A 191 -14.35 2.22 14.04
N THR A 192 -13.13 1.75 14.22
CA THR A 192 -12.61 0.49 13.69
C THR A 192 -12.30 -0.45 14.85
N VAL A 193 -12.39 -1.75 14.61
CA VAL A 193 -12.08 -2.81 15.58
C VAL A 193 -11.28 -3.86 14.85
N GLY A 194 -10.24 -4.38 15.48
CA GLY A 194 -9.55 -5.53 14.92
C GLY A 194 -10.25 -6.83 15.26
N ASP A 195 -9.63 -7.93 14.90
CA ASP A 195 -10.03 -9.27 15.26
C ASP A 195 -8.85 -10.22 15.04
N CYS A 196 -8.83 -11.34 15.75
CA CYS A 196 -7.79 -12.36 15.60
C CYS A 196 -8.36 -13.78 15.78
N PRO A 197 -9.36 -14.21 14.98
CA PRO A 197 -9.94 -15.54 15.13
C PRO A 197 -9.00 -16.61 14.58
N VAL A 198 -9.07 -17.79 15.17
CA VAL A 198 -8.43 -19.01 14.64
C VAL A 198 -9.12 -19.41 13.33
N LEU A 199 -8.32 -19.75 12.32
CA LEU A 199 -8.78 -20.38 11.08
C LEU A 199 -9.17 -21.84 11.36
N ARG A 200 -10.43 -22.21 11.13
CA ARG A 200 -10.99 -23.54 11.44
C ARG A 200 -10.80 -24.52 10.29
N ALA A 201 -11.01 -24.08 9.06
CA ALA A 201 -10.83 -24.89 7.87
C ALA A 201 -9.36 -25.31 7.70
N PRO A 202 -9.06 -26.62 7.60
CA PRO A 202 -7.73 -27.09 7.26
C PRO A 202 -7.21 -26.51 5.94
N ALA A 203 -8.07 -26.38 4.94
CA ALA A 203 -7.75 -25.80 3.63
C ALA A 203 -7.25 -24.35 3.76
N LEU A 204 -7.95 -23.50 4.52
CA LEU A 204 -7.51 -22.11 4.75
C LEU A 204 -6.14 -22.03 5.42
N ARG A 205 -5.88 -22.87 6.43
CA ARG A 205 -4.54 -22.92 7.06
C ARG A 205 -3.47 -23.41 6.08
N ALA A 206 -3.79 -24.36 5.21
CA ALA A 206 -2.86 -24.84 4.19
C ALA A 206 -2.52 -23.73 3.17
N ILE A 207 -3.52 -23.01 2.68
CA ILE A 207 -3.36 -21.85 1.78
C ILE A 207 -2.47 -20.77 2.40
N VAL A 208 -2.75 -20.38 3.65
CA VAL A 208 -1.93 -19.36 4.33
C VAL A 208 -0.50 -19.87 4.52
N ARG A 209 -0.30 -21.14 4.93
CA ARG A 209 1.04 -21.73 5.04
C ARG A 209 1.79 -21.74 3.72
N GLU A 210 1.13 -22.13 2.63
CA GLU A 210 1.72 -22.13 1.29
C GLU A 210 2.20 -20.73 0.91
N PHE A 211 1.32 -19.72 1.06
CA PHE A 211 1.67 -18.34 0.75
C PHE A 211 2.86 -17.85 1.61
N THR A 212 2.85 -18.12 2.92
CA THR A 212 3.94 -17.70 3.80
C THR A 212 5.23 -18.48 3.54
N GLY A 213 5.13 -19.76 3.21
CA GLY A 213 6.28 -20.64 2.96
C GLY A 213 6.93 -20.40 1.59
N ALA A 214 6.22 -19.76 0.66
CA ALA A 214 6.79 -19.26 -0.60
C ALA A 214 7.69 -18.03 -0.40
N GLU A 215 7.67 -17.42 0.79
CA GLU A 215 8.46 -16.25 1.18
C GLU A 215 8.49 -15.12 0.12
N PRO A 216 7.34 -14.70 -0.45
CA PRO A 216 7.34 -13.70 -1.50
C PRO A 216 7.78 -12.34 -0.96
N ARG A 217 8.57 -11.60 -1.73
CA ARG A 217 8.98 -10.24 -1.39
C ARG A 217 7.87 -9.26 -1.70
N TYR A 218 7.56 -8.39 -0.74
CA TYR A 218 6.66 -7.26 -0.94
C TYR A 218 7.30 -6.21 -1.84
N LEU A 219 6.62 -5.81 -2.92
CA LEU A 219 7.12 -4.80 -3.85
C LEU A 219 6.14 -3.65 -4.04
N ARG A 220 6.70 -2.47 -4.29
CA ARG A 220 6.00 -1.38 -4.95
C ARG A 220 6.01 -1.64 -6.46
N LEU A 221 4.83 -1.91 -7.01
CA LEU A 221 4.63 -2.26 -8.42
C LEU A 221 4.00 -1.11 -9.22
N PRO A 222 4.20 -1.07 -10.55
CA PRO A 222 3.43 -0.20 -11.43
C PRO A 222 1.96 -0.62 -11.45
N VAL A 223 1.07 0.29 -11.85
CA VAL A 223 -0.39 0.10 -11.73
C VAL A 223 -0.88 -1.11 -12.54
N GLU A 224 -0.19 -1.38 -13.64
CA GLU A 224 -0.45 -2.47 -14.57
C GLU A 224 -0.11 -3.85 -13.98
N LEU A 225 0.82 -3.92 -13.01
CA LEU A 225 1.29 -5.16 -12.39
C LEU A 225 0.82 -5.34 -10.93
N ARG A 226 0.33 -4.28 -10.28
CA ARG A 226 0.05 -4.28 -8.83
C ARG A 226 -0.96 -5.34 -8.37
N ASP A 227 -1.82 -5.77 -9.28
CA ASP A 227 -2.92 -6.71 -9.05
C ASP A 227 -2.72 -8.04 -9.81
N ASP A 228 -1.51 -8.32 -10.30
CA ASP A 228 -1.16 -9.55 -11.02
C ASP A 228 -0.80 -10.68 -10.04
N PRO A 229 -1.68 -11.70 -9.86
CA PRO A 229 -1.42 -12.80 -8.93
C PRO A 229 -0.30 -13.74 -9.40
N ASP A 230 0.10 -13.70 -10.67
CA ASP A 230 1.13 -14.59 -11.23
C ASP A 230 2.55 -14.17 -10.85
N LEU A 231 2.71 -13.00 -10.21
CA LEU A 231 3.95 -12.60 -9.56
C LEU A 231 4.26 -13.41 -8.30
N VAL A 232 3.23 -13.91 -7.60
CA VAL A 232 3.42 -14.57 -6.30
C VAL A 232 4.21 -15.87 -6.42
N PRO A 233 3.91 -16.80 -7.35
CA PRO A 233 4.75 -17.98 -7.59
C PRO A 233 6.18 -17.66 -8.04
N ARG A 234 6.43 -16.43 -8.51
CA ARG A 234 7.77 -15.94 -8.88
C ARG A 234 8.52 -15.34 -7.71
N GLY A 235 7.95 -15.37 -6.49
CA GLY A 235 8.56 -14.85 -5.27
C GLY A 235 8.30 -13.36 -5.02
N PHE A 236 7.28 -12.75 -5.65
CA PHE A 236 7.03 -11.32 -5.56
C PHE A 236 5.55 -10.98 -5.40
N ALA A 237 5.23 -9.96 -4.60
CA ALA A 237 3.85 -9.55 -4.42
C ALA A 237 3.68 -8.07 -4.07
N GLY A 238 2.65 -7.42 -4.62
CA GLY A 238 2.00 -6.26 -4.00
C GLY A 238 0.78 -6.70 -3.16
N CYS A 239 0.11 -5.76 -2.49
CA CYS A 239 -1.10 -6.08 -1.73
C CYS A 239 -2.24 -6.65 -2.58
N GLY A 240 -2.46 -6.09 -3.77
CA GLY A 240 -3.46 -6.59 -4.72
C GLY A 240 -3.13 -7.98 -5.24
N ALA A 241 -1.90 -8.16 -5.75
CA ALA A 241 -1.37 -9.44 -6.23
C ALA A 241 -1.47 -10.55 -5.16
N ALA A 242 -1.00 -10.31 -3.94
CA ALA A 242 -1.07 -11.27 -2.84
C ALA A 242 -2.52 -11.65 -2.49
N SER A 243 -3.41 -10.66 -2.41
CA SER A 243 -4.81 -10.90 -2.09
C SER A 243 -5.53 -11.68 -3.18
N ARG A 244 -5.26 -11.39 -4.46
CA ARG A 244 -5.82 -12.15 -5.60
C ARG A 244 -5.27 -13.56 -5.67
N TYR A 245 -4.00 -13.77 -5.33
CA TYR A 245 -3.40 -15.10 -5.25
C TYR A 245 -4.11 -15.96 -4.20
N ILE A 246 -4.26 -15.45 -2.97
CA ILE A 246 -4.99 -16.17 -1.91
C ILE A 246 -6.47 -16.38 -2.28
N GLU A 247 -7.13 -15.39 -2.87
CA GLU A 247 -8.52 -15.53 -3.35
C GLU A 247 -8.64 -16.65 -4.40
N ARG A 248 -7.68 -16.75 -5.34
CA ARG A 248 -7.63 -17.82 -6.35
C ARG A 248 -7.51 -19.19 -5.68
N LEU A 249 -6.55 -19.37 -4.78
CA LEU A 249 -6.37 -20.63 -4.06
C LEU A 249 -7.62 -21.02 -3.24
N CYS A 250 -8.26 -20.04 -2.59
CA CYS A 250 -9.52 -20.31 -1.88
C CYS A 250 -10.62 -20.81 -2.82
N ARG A 251 -10.76 -20.20 -4.00
CA ARG A 251 -11.75 -20.65 -5.00
C ARG A 251 -11.47 -22.05 -5.52
N GLU A 252 -10.21 -22.39 -5.75
CA GLU A 252 -9.78 -23.73 -6.17
C GLU A 252 -10.13 -24.78 -5.10
N GLU A 253 -10.06 -24.41 -3.82
CA GLU A 253 -10.47 -25.25 -2.67
C GLU A 253 -11.98 -25.14 -2.35
N GLY A 254 -12.78 -24.44 -3.15
CA GLY A 254 -14.22 -24.26 -2.92
C GLY A 254 -14.57 -23.39 -1.70
N VAL A 255 -13.61 -22.66 -1.14
CA VAL A 255 -13.82 -21.74 -0.02
C VAL A 255 -14.31 -20.37 -0.54
N PRO A 256 -15.48 -19.87 -0.12
CA PRO A 256 -15.96 -18.56 -0.52
C PRO A 256 -14.99 -17.47 -0.06
N ALA A 257 -14.34 -16.82 -1.03
CA ALA A 257 -13.36 -15.77 -0.80
C ALA A 257 -13.63 -14.55 -1.67
N THR A 258 -13.29 -13.39 -1.13
CA THR A 258 -13.51 -12.11 -1.79
C THR A 258 -12.41 -11.12 -1.42
N THR A 259 -11.69 -10.61 -2.41
CA THR A 259 -10.77 -9.50 -2.17
C THR A 259 -11.50 -8.22 -1.78
N ARG A 260 -10.86 -7.44 -0.91
CA ARG A 260 -11.31 -6.12 -0.50
C ARG A 260 -10.19 -5.11 -0.60
N ILE A 261 -10.58 -3.85 -0.76
CA ILE A 261 -9.66 -2.73 -0.67
C ILE A 261 -10.13 -1.66 0.32
N GLY A 262 -9.18 -0.87 0.81
CA GLY A 262 -9.46 0.28 1.66
C GLY A 262 -8.18 0.96 2.09
N TRP A 263 -8.13 1.41 3.34
CA TRP A 263 -7.01 2.18 3.88
C TRP A 263 -6.52 1.63 5.21
N VAL A 264 -5.29 2.00 5.57
CA VAL A 264 -4.70 1.70 6.88
C VAL A 264 -4.45 3.00 7.64
N VAL A 265 -4.97 3.10 8.86
CA VAL A 265 -4.75 4.25 9.76
C VAL A 265 -3.25 4.40 10.03
N GLY A 266 -2.69 5.53 9.63
CA GLY A 266 -1.26 5.83 9.77
C GLY A 266 -0.40 5.53 8.55
N LEU A 267 -0.99 4.98 7.47
CA LEU A 267 -0.38 4.89 6.13
C LEU A 267 -1.16 5.80 5.17
N PRO A 268 -0.91 7.13 5.18
CA PRO A 268 -1.66 8.05 4.32
C PRO A 268 -1.42 7.70 2.84
N GLU A 269 -2.46 7.89 2.03
CA GLU A 269 -2.42 7.76 0.55
C GLU A 269 -2.12 6.35 -0.01
N VAL A 270 -1.96 5.35 0.85
CA VAL A 270 -1.81 3.95 0.43
C VAL A 270 -3.18 3.26 0.46
N VAL A 271 -3.65 2.83 -0.72
CA VAL A 271 -4.73 1.85 -0.82
C VAL A 271 -4.16 0.49 -0.49
N HIS A 272 -4.86 -0.22 0.40
CA HIS A 272 -4.47 -1.52 0.88
C HIS A 272 -5.49 -2.58 0.46
N ALA A 273 -5.03 -3.82 0.28
CA ALA A 273 -5.86 -4.93 -0.13
C ALA A 273 -5.67 -6.15 0.79
N TRP A 274 -6.75 -6.90 0.99
CA TRP A 274 -6.79 -8.14 1.78
C TRP A 274 -7.89 -9.07 1.25
N VAL A 275 -8.06 -10.24 1.87
CA VAL A 275 -9.08 -11.24 1.52
C VAL A 275 -10.06 -11.42 2.68
N GLU A 276 -11.36 -11.39 2.38
CA GLU A 276 -12.42 -11.92 3.24
C GLU A 276 -12.69 -13.37 2.85
N VAL A 277 -12.71 -14.29 3.81
CA VAL A 277 -13.02 -15.72 3.59
C VAL A 277 -14.16 -16.14 4.51
N VAL A 278 -15.06 -17.00 4.03
CA VAL A 278 -16.04 -17.67 4.89
C VAL A 278 -15.43 -18.99 5.34
N ASP A 279 -15.16 -19.10 6.64
CA ASP A 279 -14.55 -20.28 7.25
C ASP A 279 -15.61 -21.36 7.61
N ASP A 280 -15.18 -22.54 8.06
CA ASP A 280 -16.05 -23.69 8.36
C ASP A 280 -17.07 -23.43 9.48
N ASP A 281 -16.80 -22.43 10.33
CA ASP A 281 -17.75 -21.97 11.35
C ASP A 281 -18.79 -20.97 10.82
N GLY A 282 -18.82 -20.74 9.51
CA GLY A 282 -19.72 -19.81 8.83
C GLY A 282 -19.36 -18.34 9.06
N VAL A 283 -18.27 -18.04 9.76
CA VAL A 283 -17.84 -16.67 10.06
C VAL A 283 -16.96 -16.13 8.94
N THR A 284 -17.23 -14.89 8.52
CA THR A 284 -16.32 -14.17 7.62
C THR A 284 -15.08 -13.69 8.38
N LYS A 285 -13.91 -14.17 7.96
CA LYS A 285 -12.60 -13.83 8.55
C LYS A 285 -11.75 -13.05 7.54
N VAL A 286 -10.79 -12.28 8.05
CA VAL A 286 -9.89 -11.46 7.23
C VAL A 286 -8.49 -12.05 7.25
N ILE A 287 -7.96 -12.28 6.06
CA ILE A 287 -6.56 -12.67 5.85
C ILE A 287 -5.87 -11.50 5.15
N ASP A 288 -4.90 -10.89 5.82
CA ASP A 288 -4.07 -9.81 5.28
C ASP A 288 -2.65 -10.31 5.03
N PRO A 289 -2.34 -10.76 3.79
CA PRO A 289 -1.04 -11.35 3.49
C PRO A 289 0.11 -10.36 3.63
N VAL A 290 -0.16 -9.07 3.44
CA VAL A 290 0.90 -8.06 3.37
C VAL A 290 1.45 -7.73 4.74
N PHE A 291 0.63 -7.76 5.80
CA PHE A 291 1.20 -7.61 7.14
C PHE A 291 2.10 -8.78 7.53
N THR A 292 1.84 -9.98 7.02
CA THR A 292 2.78 -11.09 7.15
C THR A 292 4.11 -10.76 6.48
N LEU A 293 4.11 -10.39 5.19
CA LEU A 293 5.34 -10.06 4.45
C LEU A 293 6.11 -8.87 5.06
N LEU A 294 5.40 -7.78 5.36
CA LEU A 294 6.03 -6.57 5.88
C LEU A 294 6.51 -6.75 7.32
N SER A 295 5.91 -7.65 8.11
CA SER A 295 6.40 -7.93 9.46
C SER A 295 7.82 -8.48 9.47
N GLU A 296 8.27 -9.15 8.40
CA GLU A 296 9.65 -9.64 8.24
C GLU A 296 10.67 -8.51 8.14
N LEU A 297 10.25 -7.38 7.58
CA LEU A 297 11.08 -6.19 7.40
C LEU A 297 11.17 -5.35 8.69
N ILE A 298 10.29 -5.62 9.67
CA ILE A 298 10.22 -4.84 10.90
C ILE A 298 10.79 -5.66 12.06
N PRO A 299 11.96 -5.28 12.62
CA PRO A 299 12.49 -5.91 13.81
C PRO A 299 11.46 -5.87 14.95
N TRP A 300 11.31 -7.01 15.63
CA TRP A 300 10.40 -7.20 16.76
C TRP A 300 8.91 -6.98 16.43
N SER A 301 8.52 -7.19 15.18
CA SER A 301 7.09 -7.30 14.83
C SER A 301 6.41 -8.38 15.68
N ASN A 302 5.14 -8.17 16.01
CA ASN A 302 4.36 -9.14 16.75
C ASN A 302 4.30 -10.48 15.98
N PRO A 303 4.71 -11.62 16.58
CA PRO A 303 4.78 -12.91 15.88
C PRO A 303 3.43 -13.40 15.36
N MET A 304 2.29 -12.97 15.92
CA MET A 304 0.98 -13.37 15.40
C MET A 304 0.74 -12.98 13.94
N LEU A 305 1.42 -11.93 13.46
CA LEU A 305 1.27 -11.46 12.08
C LEU A 305 1.76 -12.48 11.06
N ARG A 306 2.51 -13.50 11.52
CA ARG A 306 3.02 -14.60 10.72
C ARG A 306 2.42 -15.95 11.10
N ASP A 307 1.48 -16.00 12.04
CA ASP A 307 0.88 -17.25 12.46
C ASP A 307 -0.16 -17.71 11.41
N PRO A 308 0.10 -18.79 10.66
CA PRO A 308 -0.79 -19.23 9.59
C PRO A 308 -2.07 -19.90 10.12
N SER A 309 -2.21 -20.06 11.43
CA SER A 309 -3.43 -20.55 12.07
C SER A 309 -4.41 -19.43 12.42
N LEU A 310 -4.01 -18.17 12.27
CA LEU A 310 -4.81 -17.00 12.64
C LEU A 310 -5.24 -16.22 11.41
N ALA A 311 -6.49 -15.77 11.42
CA ALA A 311 -6.94 -14.66 10.59
C ALA A 311 -6.73 -13.39 11.39
N PHE A 312 -5.94 -12.44 10.90
CA PHE A 312 -5.66 -11.20 11.61
C PHE A 312 -6.24 -9.99 10.89
N ARG A 313 -7.05 -9.22 11.62
CA ARG A 313 -7.53 -7.91 11.22
C ARG A 313 -7.06 -6.88 12.24
N THR A 314 -6.22 -5.93 11.83
CA THR A 314 -5.88 -4.81 12.71
C THR A 314 -7.04 -3.81 12.86
N ASN A 315 -7.17 -3.18 14.03
CA ASN A 315 -8.01 -2.01 14.28
C ASN A 315 -7.66 -0.78 13.42
N ARG A 316 -6.61 -0.86 12.60
CA ARG A 316 -6.22 0.21 11.67
C ARG A 316 -6.84 0.07 10.29
N LEU A 317 -7.50 -1.04 9.97
CA LEU A 317 -8.12 -1.23 8.66
C LEU A 317 -9.43 -0.43 8.55
N VAL A 318 -9.52 0.38 7.50
CA VAL A 318 -10.74 1.09 7.09
C VAL A 318 -11.24 0.43 5.80
N PRO A 319 -12.19 -0.53 5.88
CA PRO A 319 -12.70 -1.23 4.72
C PRO A 319 -13.56 -0.34 3.81
N THR A 320 -13.62 -0.69 2.53
CA THR A 320 -14.66 -0.24 1.61
C THR A 320 -15.54 -1.42 1.18
N GLY A 321 -16.57 -1.17 0.38
CA GLY A 321 -17.30 -2.23 -0.31
C GLY A 321 -16.67 -2.65 -1.65
N LEU A 322 -15.49 -2.12 -2.00
CA LEU A 322 -14.83 -2.37 -3.27
C LEU A 322 -13.88 -3.58 -3.19
N HIS A 323 -13.53 -4.10 -4.36
CA HIS A 323 -12.63 -5.24 -4.56
C HIS A 323 -11.32 -4.78 -5.22
N VAL A 324 -10.32 -5.67 -5.27
CA VAL A 324 -9.07 -5.39 -5.97
C VAL A 324 -9.33 -5.14 -7.45
N GLY A 325 -8.81 -4.03 -7.97
CA GLY A 325 -9.11 -3.48 -9.31
C GLY A 325 -10.17 -2.37 -9.30
N GLY A 326 -10.87 -2.15 -8.20
CA GLY A 326 -11.75 -1.00 -8.02
C GLY A 326 -10.99 0.28 -7.63
N ASP A 327 -11.53 1.45 -7.99
CA ASP A 327 -10.96 2.74 -7.61
C ASP A 327 -11.60 3.29 -6.34
N VAL A 328 -10.78 3.55 -5.32
CA VAL A 328 -11.28 4.21 -4.10
C VAL A 328 -11.62 5.69 -4.33
N ALA A 329 -11.07 6.28 -5.38
CA ALA A 329 -11.33 7.65 -5.80
C ALA A 329 -11.08 7.76 -7.30
N SER A 330 -12.03 8.33 -8.03
CA SER A 330 -11.87 8.61 -9.45
C SER A 330 -12.41 9.99 -9.82
N HIS A 331 -11.78 10.59 -10.82
CA HIS A 331 -12.18 11.84 -11.43
C HIS A 331 -12.09 11.70 -12.95
N THR A 332 -13.14 12.11 -13.63
CA THR A 332 -13.19 12.21 -15.08
C THR A 332 -13.55 13.65 -15.43
N CYS A 333 -12.69 14.31 -16.22
CA CYS A 333 -13.06 15.58 -16.83
C CYS A 333 -14.15 15.35 -17.86
N GLY A 334 -15.05 16.32 -18.05
CA GLY A 334 -16.03 16.21 -19.13
C GLY A 334 -15.34 16.25 -20.50
N GLY A 335 -15.71 15.30 -21.35
CA GLY A 335 -15.35 15.25 -22.77
C GLY A 335 -16.62 15.02 -23.59
N ALA A 336 -16.55 15.32 -24.90
CA ALA A 336 -17.62 14.97 -25.81
C ALA A 336 -17.88 13.45 -25.74
N PRO A 337 -19.14 13.00 -25.75
CA PRO A 337 -19.46 11.56 -25.85
C PRO A 337 -18.70 10.96 -27.04
N GLY A 338 -17.85 9.95 -26.80
CA GLY A 338 -17.08 9.29 -27.85
C GLY A 338 -15.70 9.89 -28.17
N ALA A 339 -15.27 10.96 -27.49
CA ALA A 339 -13.84 11.27 -27.47
C ALA A 339 -13.11 10.07 -26.83
N PRO A 340 -12.02 9.55 -27.45
CA PRO A 340 -11.22 8.51 -26.80
C PRO A 340 -10.89 9.00 -25.40
N GLU A 341 -11.05 8.13 -24.40
CA GLU A 341 -10.68 8.44 -23.02
C GLU A 341 -9.20 8.84 -23.01
N GLY A 342 -8.96 10.14 -23.15
CA GLY A 342 -7.63 10.70 -23.05
C GLY A 342 -7.08 10.33 -21.68
N PRO A 343 -5.74 10.19 -21.54
CA PRO A 343 -5.13 9.74 -20.31
C PRO A 343 -5.74 10.52 -19.15
N HIS A 344 -6.44 9.79 -18.26
CA HIS A 344 -7.24 10.35 -17.17
C HIS A 344 -6.55 11.61 -16.63
N ALA A 345 -7.22 12.76 -16.76
CA ALA A 345 -6.69 14.03 -16.25
C ALA A 345 -6.19 13.77 -14.82
N ARG A 346 -4.92 14.08 -14.56
CA ARG A 346 -4.17 13.65 -13.36
C ARG A 346 -4.97 13.97 -12.10
N ALA A 347 -5.77 13.04 -11.61
CA ALA A 347 -6.58 13.27 -10.43
C ALA A 347 -5.65 13.38 -9.23
N ARG A 348 -5.77 14.46 -8.46
CA ARG A 348 -5.09 14.60 -7.17
C ARG A 348 -5.99 13.96 -6.12
N VAL A 349 -5.60 12.79 -5.65
CA VAL A 349 -6.28 12.07 -4.57
C VAL A 349 -5.49 12.29 -3.28
N THR A 350 -6.16 12.70 -2.21
CA THR A 350 -5.55 12.80 -0.89
C THR A 350 -6.42 12.08 0.13
N THR A 351 -5.77 11.33 1.01
CA THR A 351 -6.45 10.63 2.11
C THR A 351 -5.81 11.02 3.43
N ARG A 352 -6.63 11.46 4.38
CA ARG A 352 -6.21 11.82 5.73
C ARG A 352 -7.00 11.02 6.75
N ILE A 353 -6.28 10.28 7.59
CA ILE A 353 -6.88 9.50 8.68
C ILE A 353 -6.13 9.83 9.97
N VAL A 354 -6.79 10.56 10.86
CA VAL A 354 -6.19 11.06 12.10
C VAL A 354 -6.86 10.37 13.29
N PRO A 355 -6.11 9.61 14.10
CA PRO A 355 -6.64 9.07 15.35
C PRO A 355 -7.17 10.18 16.25
N LEU A 356 -8.37 10.00 16.79
CA LEU A 356 -8.88 10.85 17.86
C LEU A 356 -8.37 10.27 19.18
N ARG A 357 -7.88 11.14 20.08
CA ARG A 357 -7.59 10.72 21.45
C ARG A 357 -8.93 10.34 22.10
N PRO A 358 -8.98 9.27 22.92
CA PRO A 358 -10.13 9.04 23.76
C PRO A 358 -10.40 10.32 24.55
N THR A 359 -11.63 10.82 24.52
CA THR A 359 -12.08 11.79 25.52
C THR A 359 -12.05 11.05 26.85
N ALA A 360 -11.19 11.49 27.76
CA ALA A 360 -11.05 10.93 29.09
C ALA A 360 -12.36 10.98 29.87
#